data_AF-A0A7W0G957-F1
#
_entry.id   AF-A0A7W0G957-F1
#
_cell.length_a   1.000
_cell.length_b   1.000
_cell.length_c   1.000
_cell.angle_alpha   90.00
_cell.angle_beta   90.00
_cell.angle_gamma   90.00
#
_symmetry.space_group_name_H-M   'P 1'
#
loop_
_entity.id
_entity.type
_entity.pdbx_description
1 polymer ?
#
loop_
_entity_poly.entity_id
_entity_poly.type
_entity_poly.pdbx_seq_one_letter_code
_entity_poly.pdbx_strand_id
1 'polypeptide(L)'
;MTGRATKLILIVIDGLTPSMFEQVVGDGSAPALAVLASHGSYRRAISTFPSLTPVCLSTLVTGAHPDVHEIPHLVWYHRGEERLVEYGSSFGAVRAAGTRRSLQDTVYELNASHLGTGAVTVYEALEDAGLTTAAVNITCYRGRTPHLPTVPILTRPAYGPKRFFFYNLFESDVTGAPLSVRNRPAGTIDAYAGAVARWLVTRDGFDFLVYYLSDYDYASHLQGPDAAHEALARCDEAVASLIAAAGGEEEFLERYAVVLCADHGQTSVSEVARLEDVYPEALVTASNRAGMVYAPLLSMGELRPLAARLDGHESVDVVLYREGDEAIARRDGEELRFGRDETSFATSGDASILDHPNGLERAWAA
;
A
#
# COMPACT_ATOMS: atom_id res chain seq x y z
N MET A 1 -7.23 -35.28 17.12
CA MET A 1 -7.81 -34.20 16.31
C MET A 1 -6.68 -33.58 15.51
N THR A 2 -6.52 -33.96 14.25
CA THR A 2 -5.63 -33.25 13.32
C THR A 2 -6.31 -31.91 13.03
N GLY A 3 -5.91 -30.86 13.75
CA GLY A 3 -6.52 -29.53 13.61
C GLY A 3 -6.39 -29.05 12.17
N ARG A 4 -7.52 -28.75 11.53
CA ARG A 4 -7.53 -28.07 10.23
C ARG A 4 -6.81 -26.74 10.41
N ALA A 5 -5.87 -26.41 9.52
CA ALA A 5 -5.20 -25.11 9.56
C ALA A 5 -6.26 -24.00 9.49
N THR A 6 -6.19 -23.03 10.40
CA THR A 6 -7.12 -21.90 10.45
C THR A 6 -6.96 -21.05 9.20
N LYS A 7 -8.07 -20.76 8.53
CA LYS A 7 -8.10 -19.89 7.35
C LYS A 7 -7.96 -18.44 7.80
N LEU A 8 -7.40 -17.57 6.95
CA LEU A 8 -7.13 -16.18 7.32
C LEU A 8 -7.75 -15.18 6.33
N ILE A 9 -8.31 -14.11 6.85
CA ILE A 9 -8.75 -12.94 6.09
C ILE A 9 -7.92 -11.73 6.55
N LEU A 10 -7.15 -11.16 5.62
CA LEU A 10 -6.47 -9.87 5.78
C LEU A 10 -7.36 -8.78 5.18
N ILE A 11 -8.00 -8.00 6.03
CA ILE A 11 -8.81 -6.84 5.66
C ILE A 11 -7.90 -5.61 5.67
N VAL A 12 -7.79 -4.93 4.54
CA VAL A 12 -7.02 -3.68 4.41
C VAL A 12 -7.99 -2.56 4.06
N ILE A 13 -8.17 -1.61 4.98
CA ILE A 13 -8.91 -0.37 4.72
C ILE A 13 -7.86 0.70 4.41
N ASP A 14 -7.76 1.08 3.14
CA ASP A 14 -6.76 2.04 2.66
C ASP A 14 -6.90 3.37 3.40
N GLY A 15 -5.78 3.91 3.89
CA GLY A 15 -5.72 5.24 4.49
C GLY A 15 -6.37 5.37 5.88
N LEU A 16 -6.90 4.29 6.47
CA LEU A 16 -7.61 4.35 7.75
C LEU A 16 -6.67 4.76 8.89
N THR A 17 -6.96 5.93 9.49
CA THR A 17 -6.21 6.44 10.63
C THR A 17 -6.63 5.77 11.95
N PRO A 18 -5.70 5.57 12.89
CA PRO A 18 -6.02 5.11 14.24
C PRO A 18 -7.08 5.98 14.93
N SER A 19 -7.03 7.31 14.76
CA SER A 19 -8.02 8.23 15.35
C SER A 19 -9.44 7.93 14.88
N MET A 20 -9.62 7.77 13.57
CA MET A 20 -10.93 7.47 13.00
C MET A 20 -11.43 6.10 13.46
N PHE A 21 -10.58 5.07 13.42
CA PHE A 21 -10.94 3.73 13.91
C PHE A 21 -11.34 3.74 15.40
N GLU A 22 -10.53 4.35 16.25
CA GLU A 22 -10.77 4.46 17.69
C GLU A 22 -12.08 5.21 17.98
N GLN A 23 -12.39 6.25 17.20
CA GLN A 23 -13.64 7.00 17.33
C GLN A 23 -14.86 6.14 16.98
N VAL A 24 -14.92 5.54 15.79
CA VAL A 24 -16.12 4.82 15.32
C VAL A 24 -16.40 3.53 16.08
N VAL A 25 -15.35 2.90 16.62
CA VAL A 25 -15.50 1.76 17.53
C VAL A 25 -15.95 2.23 18.90
N GLY A 26 -15.40 3.35 19.39
CA GLY A 26 -15.72 3.90 20.71
C GLY A 26 -17.14 4.44 20.83
N ASP A 27 -17.68 5.04 19.77
CA ASP A 27 -19.06 5.56 19.73
C ASP A 27 -20.10 4.54 19.21
N GLY A 28 -19.64 3.38 18.73
CA GLY A 28 -20.50 2.30 18.23
C GLY A 28 -21.08 2.53 16.84
N SER A 29 -20.56 3.50 16.08
CA SER A 29 -21.00 3.78 14.70
C SER A 29 -20.46 2.81 13.64
N ALA A 30 -19.48 1.95 14.00
CA ALA A 30 -18.99 0.86 13.16
C ALA A 30 -19.14 -0.52 13.86
N PRO A 31 -20.35 -1.12 13.85
CA PRO A 31 -20.63 -2.36 14.59
C PRO A 31 -19.75 -3.56 14.20
N ALA A 32 -19.49 -3.77 12.90
CA ALA A 32 -18.69 -4.93 12.48
C ALA A 32 -17.21 -4.76 12.89
N LEU A 33 -16.67 -3.55 12.77
CA LEU A 33 -15.33 -3.23 13.30
C LEU A 33 -15.27 -3.40 14.82
N ALA A 34 -16.33 -3.00 15.55
CA ALA A 34 -16.42 -3.17 16.99
C ALA A 34 -16.46 -4.67 17.41
N VAL A 35 -17.12 -5.53 16.63
CA VAL A 35 -17.09 -7.00 16.84
C VAL A 35 -15.65 -7.51 16.76
N LEU A 36 -14.91 -7.14 15.71
CA LEU A 36 -13.51 -7.55 15.55
C LEU A 36 -12.63 -7.03 16.68
N ALA A 37 -12.82 -5.77 17.08
CA ALA A 37 -12.05 -5.15 18.16
C ALA A 37 -12.32 -5.80 19.53
N SER A 38 -13.57 -6.17 19.82
CA SER A 38 -13.96 -6.78 21.09
C SER A 38 -13.55 -8.24 21.26
N HIS A 39 -13.35 -8.96 20.14
CA HIS A 39 -12.91 -10.36 20.13
C HIS A 39 -11.43 -10.55 19.79
N GLY A 40 -10.70 -9.45 19.58
CA GLY A 40 -9.30 -9.45 19.18
C GLY A 40 -8.40 -8.62 20.08
N SER A 41 -7.24 -8.24 19.55
CA SER A 41 -6.33 -7.29 20.20
C SER A 41 -6.02 -6.14 19.25
N TYR A 42 -6.21 -4.91 19.73
CA TYR A 42 -5.89 -3.70 19.00
C TYR A 42 -4.54 -3.12 19.42
N ARG A 43 -3.74 -2.68 18.45
CA ARG A 43 -2.50 -1.92 18.65
C ARG A 43 -2.31 -0.95 17.49
N ARG A 44 -1.76 0.23 17.77
CA ARG A 44 -1.27 1.13 16.72
C ARG A 44 -0.05 0.49 16.05
N ALA A 45 -0.04 0.47 14.73
CA ALA A 45 1.06 -0.06 13.91
C ALA A 45 1.83 1.08 13.25
N ILE A 46 3.09 0.82 12.91
CA ILE A 46 3.95 1.74 12.15
C ILE A 46 4.05 1.17 10.74
N SER A 47 3.72 1.99 9.74
CA SER A 47 3.84 1.60 8.34
C SER A 47 5.29 1.65 7.85
N THR A 48 5.55 1.10 6.67
CA THR A 48 6.82 1.25 5.95
C THR A 48 7.11 2.72 5.61
N PHE A 49 8.31 3.02 5.12
CA PHE A 49 8.64 4.35 4.59
C PHE A 49 9.12 4.21 3.13
N PRO A 50 8.68 5.08 2.21
CA PRO A 50 7.62 6.07 2.39
C PRO A 50 6.24 5.42 2.51
N SER A 51 5.35 6.01 3.32
CA SER A 51 4.01 5.48 3.56
C SER A 51 3.05 5.85 2.42
N LEU A 52 3.23 5.21 1.27
CA LEU A 52 2.44 5.39 0.05
C LEU A 52 1.87 4.04 -0.38
N THR A 53 0.61 4.01 -0.81
CA THR A 53 -0.15 2.79 -1.14
C THR A 53 0.64 1.69 -1.86
N PRO A 54 1.31 1.90 -3.03
CA PRO A 54 2.01 0.81 -3.69
C PRO A 54 3.20 0.28 -2.89
N VAL A 55 3.86 1.12 -2.10
CA VAL A 55 4.96 0.74 -1.21
C VAL A 55 4.41 -0.09 -0.06
N CYS A 56 3.38 0.43 0.63
CA CYS A 56 2.76 -0.23 1.77
C CYS A 56 2.11 -1.56 1.41
N LEU A 57 1.37 -1.62 0.29
CA LEU A 57 0.75 -2.87 -0.18
C LEU A 57 1.79 -3.90 -0.58
N SER A 58 2.92 -3.48 -1.18
CA SER A 58 4.05 -4.38 -1.46
C SER A 58 4.65 -4.93 -0.18
N THR A 59 4.87 -4.10 0.84
CA THR A 59 5.29 -4.55 2.17
C THR A 59 4.29 -5.51 2.80
N LEU A 60 2.99 -5.22 2.75
CA LEU A 60 1.95 -6.07 3.33
C LEU A 60 1.93 -7.48 2.74
N VAL A 61 2.10 -7.60 1.41
CA VAL A 61 2.03 -8.91 0.75
C VAL A 61 3.38 -9.61 0.64
N THR A 62 4.50 -8.96 0.91
CA THR A 62 5.85 -9.59 0.87
C THR A 62 6.50 -9.74 2.24
N GLY A 63 6.04 -8.99 3.24
CA GLY A 63 6.68 -8.86 4.54
C GLY A 63 8.01 -8.10 4.50
N ALA A 64 8.34 -7.45 3.39
CA ALA A 64 9.64 -6.82 3.16
C ALA A 64 9.54 -5.29 3.00
N HIS A 65 10.66 -4.58 3.14
CA HIS A 65 10.75 -3.13 2.90
C HIS A 65 11.23 -2.83 1.45
N PRO A 66 11.27 -1.55 1.02
CA PRO A 66 11.56 -1.20 -0.38
C PRO A 66 12.95 -1.60 -0.87
N ASP A 67 13.92 -1.77 0.02
CA ASP A 67 15.25 -2.32 -0.28
C ASP A 67 15.21 -3.77 -0.77
N VAL A 68 14.14 -4.50 -0.48
CA VAL A 68 13.94 -5.90 -0.90
C VAL A 68 12.89 -6.02 -2.00
N HIS A 69 11.75 -5.33 -1.86
CA HIS A 69 10.67 -5.44 -2.84
C HIS A 69 10.77 -4.43 -4.00
N GLU A 70 11.73 -3.50 -3.95
CA GLU A 70 12.09 -2.60 -5.06
C GLU A 70 10.96 -1.67 -5.56
N ILE A 71 9.95 -1.41 -4.73
CA ILE A 71 8.90 -0.40 -5.01
C ILE A 71 9.17 0.81 -4.12
N PRO A 72 9.92 1.83 -4.59
CA PRO A 72 10.45 2.86 -3.72
C PRO A 72 9.46 4.00 -3.47
N HIS A 73 8.48 4.19 -4.36
CA HIS A 73 7.57 5.33 -4.31
C HIS A 73 6.34 5.12 -5.21
N LEU A 74 5.33 6.01 -5.07
CA LEU A 74 4.17 6.06 -5.97
C LEU A 74 4.53 6.58 -7.38
N VAL A 75 5.44 7.55 -7.42
CA VAL A 75 5.99 8.16 -8.64
C VAL A 75 7.50 8.24 -8.49
N TRP A 76 8.25 7.63 -9.39
CA TRP A 76 9.71 7.54 -9.27
C TRP A 76 10.38 7.40 -10.64
N TYR A 77 11.70 7.63 -10.69
CA TYR A 77 12.48 7.43 -11.91
C TYR A 77 13.13 6.04 -11.92
N HIS A 78 12.69 5.20 -12.84
CA HIS A 78 13.24 3.86 -13.02
C HIS A 78 14.51 3.91 -13.85
N ARG A 79 15.67 3.80 -13.19
CA ARG A 79 16.99 3.90 -13.84
C ARG A 79 17.18 2.87 -14.97
N GLY A 80 16.71 1.63 -14.80
CA GLY A 80 16.81 0.59 -15.82
C GLY A 80 15.90 0.77 -17.05
N GLU A 81 14.84 1.58 -16.94
CA GLU A 81 13.91 1.89 -18.05
C GLU A 81 14.08 3.34 -18.53
N GLU A 82 14.99 4.08 -17.88
CA GLU A 82 15.30 5.50 -18.10
C GLU A 82 14.08 6.41 -18.18
N ARG A 83 13.05 6.14 -17.37
CA ARG A 83 11.78 6.89 -17.41
C ARG A 83 11.14 7.05 -16.03
N LEU A 84 10.18 7.96 -15.97
CA LEU A 84 9.23 8.01 -14.87
C LEU A 84 8.26 6.81 -14.90
N VAL A 85 8.04 6.25 -13.73
CA VAL A 85 7.02 5.25 -13.40
C VAL A 85 6.03 5.92 -12.46
N GLU A 86 4.74 5.72 -12.70
CA GLU A 86 3.66 6.25 -11.88
C GLU A 86 2.55 5.21 -11.73
N TYR A 87 2.29 4.79 -10.49
CA TYR A 87 1.25 3.81 -10.17
C TYR A 87 -0.13 4.44 -9.95
N GLY A 88 -0.33 5.67 -10.39
CA GLY A 88 -1.61 6.38 -10.37
C GLY A 88 -1.77 7.25 -9.12
N SER A 89 -1.26 8.48 -9.17
CA SER A 89 -1.53 9.48 -8.14
C SER A 89 -2.95 10.05 -8.33
N SER A 90 -3.95 9.37 -7.78
CA SER A 90 -5.37 9.71 -7.92
C SER A 90 -5.86 9.57 -9.37
N PHE A 91 -7.03 8.96 -9.58
CA PHE A 91 -7.68 8.92 -10.89
C PHE A 91 -7.89 10.33 -11.52
N GLY A 92 -7.69 11.42 -10.76
CA GLY A 92 -7.61 12.80 -11.23
C GLY A 92 -6.33 13.20 -11.98
N ALA A 93 -5.13 12.72 -11.60
CA ALA A 93 -3.87 13.09 -12.28
C ALA A 93 -3.66 12.35 -13.62
N VAL A 94 -4.42 11.26 -13.82
CA VAL A 94 -4.47 10.47 -15.07
C VAL A 94 -4.86 11.31 -16.29
N ARG A 95 -5.41 12.53 -16.13
CA ARG A 95 -5.70 13.43 -17.25
C ARG A 95 -4.46 14.11 -17.87
N ALA A 96 -3.34 14.18 -17.17
CA ALA A 96 -2.17 14.97 -17.59
C ALA A 96 -0.95 14.14 -18.02
N ALA A 97 -0.69 12.99 -17.39
CA ALA A 97 0.36 12.06 -17.80
C ALA A 97 -0.22 10.96 -18.70
N GLY A 98 0.47 10.58 -19.78
CA GLY A 98 -0.03 9.68 -20.84
C GLY A 98 -0.82 8.47 -20.34
N THR A 99 -2.15 8.58 -20.47
CA THR A 99 -3.21 7.73 -19.89
C THR A 99 -3.05 6.22 -20.05
N ARG A 100 -2.31 5.74 -21.07
CA ARG A 100 -2.13 4.30 -21.30
C ARG A 100 -0.98 3.69 -20.51
N ARG A 101 0.13 4.41 -20.33
CA ARG A 101 1.34 3.84 -19.70
C ARG A 101 1.22 3.79 -18.17
N SER A 102 0.69 4.82 -17.53
CA SER A 102 0.41 4.75 -16.09
C SER A 102 -0.59 3.63 -15.76
N LEU A 103 -1.64 3.45 -16.59
CA LEU A 103 -2.52 2.29 -16.44
C LEU A 103 -1.78 0.95 -16.63
N GLN A 104 -0.82 0.87 -17.56
CA GLN A 104 0.02 -0.33 -17.70
C GLN A 104 0.93 -0.54 -16.48
N ASP A 105 1.49 0.53 -15.93
CA ASP A 105 2.36 0.47 -14.76
C ASP A 105 1.58 -0.03 -13.54
N THR A 106 0.42 0.57 -13.25
CA THR A 106 -0.45 0.16 -12.13
C THR A 106 -1.03 -1.24 -12.33
N VAL A 107 -1.54 -1.54 -13.54
CA VAL A 107 -2.25 -2.80 -13.79
C VAL A 107 -1.28 -3.96 -13.96
N TYR A 108 -0.10 -3.76 -14.55
CA TYR A 108 0.82 -4.86 -14.85
C TYR A 108 2.23 -4.67 -14.30
N GLU A 109 2.92 -3.57 -14.64
CA GLU A 109 4.37 -3.49 -14.45
C GLU A 109 4.77 -3.51 -12.98
N LEU A 110 3.95 -2.94 -12.08
CA LEU A 110 4.15 -3.07 -10.64
C LEU A 110 4.41 -4.53 -10.25
N ASN A 111 3.58 -5.46 -10.70
CA ASN A 111 3.68 -6.88 -10.32
C ASN A 111 4.64 -7.67 -11.21
N ALA A 112 4.72 -7.33 -12.49
CA ALA A 112 5.41 -8.15 -13.48
C ALA A 112 6.91 -7.84 -13.57
N SER A 113 7.32 -6.60 -13.32
CA SER A 113 8.68 -6.13 -13.63
C SER A 113 9.28 -5.24 -12.54
N HIS A 114 8.49 -4.42 -11.84
CA HIS A 114 9.02 -3.48 -10.84
C HIS A 114 9.13 -4.08 -9.44
N LEU A 115 8.18 -4.93 -9.04
CA LEU A 115 8.29 -5.65 -7.77
C LEU A 115 9.46 -6.62 -7.84
N GLY A 116 10.47 -6.43 -7.00
CA GLY A 116 11.70 -7.20 -7.01
C GLY A 116 11.45 -8.71 -6.92
N THR A 117 12.17 -9.50 -7.71
CA THR A 117 12.02 -10.97 -7.71
C THR A 117 12.52 -11.65 -6.43
N GLY A 118 13.32 -10.95 -5.63
CA GLY A 118 13.75 -11.39 -4.30
C GLY A 118 12.63 -11.35 -3.25
N ALA A 119 11.56 -10.58 -3.47
CA ALA A 119 10.44 -10.43 -2.55
C ALA A 119 9.30 -11.40 -2.89
N VAL A 120 9.35 -12.62 -2.36
CA VAL A 120 8.27 -13.61 -2.55
C VAL A 120 6.98 -13.09 -1.92
N THR A 121 5.88 -13.06 -2.67
CA THR A 121 4.60 -12.67 -2.07
C THR A 121 4.01 -13.80 -1.22
N VAL A 122 3.14 -13.44 -0.27
CA VAL A 122 2.35 -14.38 0.53
C VAL A 122 1.48 -15.26 -0.37
N TYR A 123 1.03 -14.76 -1.51
CA TYR A 123 0.29 -15.55 -2.50
C TYR A 123 1.16 -16.67 -3.07
N GLU A 124 2.36 -16.32 -3.54
CA GLU A 124 3.32 -17.29 -4.08
C GLU A 124 3.71 -18.33 -3.03
N ALA A 125 4.08 -17.87 -1.83
CA ALA A 125 4.53 -18.75 -0.75
C ALA A 125 3.44 -19.74 -0.28
N LEU A 126 2.21 -19.27 -0.08
CA LEU A 126 1.11 -20.13 0.38
C LEU A 126 0.64 -21.08 -0.72
N GLU A 127 0.63 -20.66 -1.99
CA GLU A 127 0.23 -21.54 -3.09
C GLU A 127 1.27 -22.61 -3.40
N ASP A 128 2.56 -22.30 -3.23
CA ASP A 128 3.65 -23.28 -3.28
C ASP A 128 3.53 -24.32 -2.15
N ALA A 129 2.97 -23.92 -1.00
CA ALA A 129 2.61 -24.82 0.09
C ALA A 129 1.28 -25.59 -0.15
N GLY A 130 0.66 -25.44 -1.31
CA GLY A 130 -0.57 -26.15 -1.70
C GLY A 130 -1.87 -25.51 -1.22
N LEU A 131 -1.82 -24.32 -0.62
CA LEU A 131 -3.00 -23.58 -0.17
C LEU A 131 -3.66 -22.82 -1.33
N THR A 132 -4.89 -22.38 -1.13
CA THR A 132 -5.64 -21.55 -2.08
C THR A 132 -5.67 -20.11 -1.58
N THR A 133 -5.05 -19.20 -2.32
CA THR A 133 -5.09 -17.78 -1.98
C THR A 133 -6.08 -17.02 -2.85
N ALA A 134 -6.65 -15.96 -2.28
CA ALA A 134 -7.56 -15.05 -2.95
C ALA A 134 -7.15 -13.60 -2.72
N ALA A 135 -7.34 -12.76 -3.73
CA ALA A 135 -7.14 -11.33 -3.61
C ALA A 135 -8.26 -10.56 -4.33
N VAL A 136 -8.76 -9.53 -3.67
CA VAL A 136 -9.82 -8.67 -4.18
C VAL A 136 -9.32 -7.23 -4.21
N ASN A 137 -9.29 -6.62 -5.40
CA ASN A 137 -8.96 -5.23 -5.70
C ASN A 137 -7.58 -4.68 -5.28
N ILE A 138 -6.77 -5.44 -4.54
CA ILE A 138 -5.40 -5.03 -4.20
C ILE A 138 -4.52 -4.92 -5.47
N THR A 139 -3.69 -3.88 -5.55
CA THR A 139 -2.84 -3.60 -6.71
C THR A 139 -1.53 -4.38 -6.70
N CYS A 140 -0.99 -4.73 -5.53
CA CYS A 140 0.13 -5.66 -5.39
C CYS A 140 -0.41 -7.09 -5.20
N TYR A 141 -0.51 -7.83 -6.30
CA TYR A 141 -1.21 -9.11 -6.38
C TYR A 141 -0.35 -10.25 -6.94
N ARG A 142 0.96 -10.04 -7.23
CA ARG A 142 1.80 -11.05 -7.90
C ARG A 142 1.62 -12.45 -7.32
N GLY A 143 1.25 -13.39 -8.19
CA GLY A 143 1.14 -14.81 -7.89
C GLY A 143 1.56 -15.66 -9.09
N ARG A 144 1.22 -16.96 -9.07
CA ARG A 144 1.65 -17.91 -10.12
C ARG A 144 0.59 -18.22 -11.17
N THR A 145 -0.65 -17.84 -10.93
CA THR A 145 -1.78 -18.24 -11.78
C THR A 145 -2.02 -17.20 -12.87
N PRO A 146 -2.04 -17.59 -14.16
CA PRO A 146 -2.34 -16.67 -15.25
C PRO A 146 -3.85 -16.38 -15.33
N HIS A 147 -4.22 -15.11 -15.43
CA HIS A 147 -5.59 -14.65 -15.66
C HIS A 147 -5.65 -13.83 -16.95
N LEU A 148 -6.48 -14.25 -17.89
CA LEU A 148 -6.61 -13.58 -19.18
C LEU A 148 -7.41 -12.27 -19.04
N PRO A 149 -7.08 -11.23 -19.80
CA PRO A 149 -7.83 -9.99 -19.77
C PRO A 149 -9.21 -10.15 -20.39
N THR A 150 -10.21 -9.51 -19.79
CA THR A 150 -11.61 -9.48 -20.29
C THR A 150 -11.93 -8.18 -21.04
N VAL A 151 -11.03 -7.19 -20.97
CA VAL A 151 -11.21 -5.87 -21.61
C VAL A 151 -10.21 -5.67 -22.76
N PRO A 152 -10.61 -5.09 -23.92
CA PRO A 152 -9.76 -5.04 -25.12
C PRO A 152 -8.46 -4.23 -25.00
N ILE A 153 -8.36 -3.32 -24.03
CA ILE A 153 -7.16 -2.50 -23.82
C ILE A 153 -6.00 -3.29 -23.19
N LEU A 154 -6.32 -4.41 -22.53
CA LEU A 154 -5.39 -5.30 -21.87
C LEU A 154 -5.13 -6.49 -22.80
N THR A 155 -3.85 -6.82 -23.03
CA THR A 155 -3.45 -7.74 -24.13
C THR A 155 -2.63 -8.94 -23.67
N ARG A 156 -2.23 -8.99 -22.39
CA ARG A 156 -1.43 -10.07 -21.82
C ARG A 156 -2.06 -10.59 -20.52
N PRO A 157 -1.80 -11.84 -20.12
CA PRO A 157 -2.27 -12.32 -18.82
C PRO A 157 -1.62 -11.54 -17.68
N ALA A 158 -2.37 -11.33 -16.60
CA ALA A 158 -1.81 -11.00 -15.29
C ALA A 158 -1.51 -12.29 -14.53
N TYR A 159 -0.48 -12.27 -13.68
CA TYR A 159 -0.11 -13.40 -12.85
C TYR A 159 -0.44 -13.08 -11.39
N GLY A 160 -1.48 -13.73 -10.88
CA GLY A 160 -2.07 -13.45 -9.57
C GLY A 160 -2.27 -14.72 -8.74
N PRO A 161 -2.94 -14.59 -7.58
CA PRO A 161 -3.38 -15.75 -6.79
C PRO A 161 -4.43 -16.57 -7.56
N LYS A 162 -4.61 -17.84 -7.21
CA LYS A 162 -5.60 -18.77 -7.80
C LYS A 162 -7.00 -18.16 -7.90
N ARG A 163 -7.39 -17.36 -6.91
CA ARG A 163 -8.67 -16.65 -6.87
C ARG A 163 -8.44 -15.13 -6.96
N PHE A 164 -8.21 -14.65 -8.16
CA PHE A 164 -7.89 -13.26 -8.45
C PHE A 164 -9.12 -12.48 -8.92
N PHE A 165 -9.47 -11.41 -8.19
CA PHE A 165 -10.58 -10.52 -8.52
C PHE A 165 -10.09 -9.07 -8.52
N PHE A 166 -9.54 -8.64 -9.66
CA PHE A 166 -9.12 -7.26 -9.84
C PHE A 166 -10.14 -6.54 -10.71
N TYR A 167 -11.20 -6.07 -10.04
CA TYR A 167 -12.40 -5.60 -10.72
C TYR A 167 -12.90 -6.67 -11.71
N ASN A 168 -13.40 -6.24 -12.86
CA ASN A 168 -13.72 -7.11 -13.99
C ASN A 168 -12.67 -6.98 -15.12
N LEU A 169 -11.39 -6.71 -14.79
CA LEU A 169 -10.32 -6.54 -15.80
C LEU A 169 -9.75 -7.87 -16.32
N PHE A 170 -9.83 -8.91 -15.52
CA PHE A 170 -9.30 -10.24 -15.81
C PHE A 170 -10.34 -11.33 -15.54
N GLU A 171 -10.15 -12.50 -16.14
CA GLU A 171 -10.99 -13.67 -15.92
C GLU A 171 -10.94 -14.11 -14.46
N SER A 172 -12.12 -14.30 -13.88
CA SER A 172 -12.32 -14.73 -12.50
C SER A 172 -13.56 -15.63 -12.41
N ASP A 173 -13.84 -16.17 -11.22
CA ASP A 173 -15.11 -16.86 -10.99
C ASP A 173 -16.32 -15.95 -11.24
N VAL A 174 -17.44 -16.57 -11.63
CA VAL A 174 -18.71 -15.88 -11.82
C VAL A 174 -19.39 -15.68 -10.46
N THR A 175 -19.21 -14.49 -9.89
CA THR A 175 -19.71 -14.14 -8.55
C THR A 175 -21.10 -13.50 -8.55
N GLY A 176 -21.52 -12.93 -9.68
CA GLY A 176 -22.69 -12.06 -9.77
C GLY A 176 -22.44 -10.64 -9.22
N ALA A 177 -21.19 -10.29 -8.90
CA ALA A 177 -20.82 -8.95 -8.48
C ALA A 177 -21.13 -7.91 -9.59
N PRO A 178 -21.51 -6.67 -9.22
CA PRO A 178 -21.83 -5.63 -10.19
C PRO A 178 -20.60 -5.27 -11.05
N LEU A 179 -20.81 -4.91 -12.32
CA LEU A 179 -19.73 -4.45 -13.19
C LEU A 179 -19.17 -3.11 -12.68
N SER A 180 -17.96 -3.12 -12.11
CA SER A 180 -17.31 -1.91 -11.58
C SER A 180 -16.97 -0.87 -12.67
N VAL A 181 -16.75 -1.29 -13.92
CA VAL A 181 -16.30 -0.38 -15.00
C VAL A 181 -17.45 0.33 -15.73
N ARG A 182 -18.70 -0.18 -15.67
CA ARG A 182 -19.81 0.32 -16.51
C ARG A 182 -20.87 1.15 -15.77
N ASN A 183 -20.97 1.04 -14.44
CA ASN A 183 -22.02 1.69 -13.63
C ASN A 183 -21.46 2.53 -12.47
N ARG A 184 -20.50 3.42 -12.75
CA ARG A 184 -19.94 4.37 -11.78
C ARG A 184 -20.95 5.24 -11.00
N PRO A 185 -22.17 5.54 -11.48
CA PRO A 185 -23.13 6.28 -10.66
C PRO A 185 -23.84 5.46 -9.57
N ALA A 186 -23.74 4.12 -9.57
CA ALA A 186 -24.58 3.26 -8.71
C ALA A 186 -23.83 2.15 -7.95
N GLY A 187 -22.50 2.01 -8.08
CA GLY A 187 -21.73 1.00 -7.34
C GLY A 187 -20.30 1.46 -7.06
N THR A 188 -19.89 1.39 -5.80
CA THR A 188 -18.55 1.75 -5.35
C THR A 188 -17.55 0.60 -5.55
N ILE A 189 -16.24 0.84 -5.42
CA ILE A 189 -15.21 -0.20 -5.54
C ILE A 189 -15.40 -1.24 -4.43
N ASP A 190 -15.73 -0.78 -3.24
CA ASP A 190 -15.96 -1.62 -2.07
C ASP A 190 -17.23 -2.46 -2.21
N ALA A 191 -18.26 -1.98 -2.92
CA ALA A 191 -19.47 -2.78 -3.21
C ALA A 191 -19.17 -3.99 -4.11
N TYR A 192 -18.28 -3.83 -5.11
CA TYR A 192 -17.76 -4.96 -5.88
C TYR A 192 -16.98 -5.92 -4.97
N ALA A 193 -16.09 -5.37 -4.14
CA ALA A 193 -15.28 -6.14 -3.23
C ALA A 193 -16.15 -7.01 -2.29
N GLY A 194 -17.15 -6.40 -1.65
CA GLY A 194 -18.07 -7.07 -0.73
C GLY A 194 -18.86 -8.19 -1.38
N ALA A 195 -19.34 -7.99 -2.62
CA ALA A 195 -20.04 -9.03 -3.37
C ALA A 195 -19.16 -10.25 -3.64
N VAL A 196 -17.90 -10.03 -4.05
CA VAL A 196 -16.91 -11.09 -4.31
C VAL A 196 -16.53 -11.80 -3.01
N ALA A 197 -16.19 -11.06 -1.97
CA ALA A 197 -15.73 -11.64 -0.70
C ALA A 197 -16.85 -12.44 -0.02
N ARG A 198 -18.11 -11.97 -0.06
CA ARG A 198 -19.29 -12.76 0.34
C ARG A 198 -19.43 -14.04 -0.47
N TRP A 199 -19.24 -13.99 -1.78
CA TRP A 199 -19.30 -15.18 -2.63
C TRP A 199 -18.23 -16.21 -2.25
N LEU A 200 -17.02 -15.75 -1.93
CA LEU A 200 -15.90 -16.58 -1.47
C LEU A 200 -16.18 -17.22 -0.10
N VAL A 201 -16.63 -16.44 0.88
CA VAL A 201 -16.93 -16.91 2.25
C VAL A 201 -18.05 -17.97 2.24
N THR A 202 -19.12 -17.76 1.47
CA THR A 202 -20.24 -18.72 1.37
C THR A 202 -19.85 -20.06 0.75
N ARG A 203 -18.71 -20.13 0.06
CA ARG A 203 -18.22 -21.33 -0.64
C ARG A 203 -16.97 -21.95 -0.04
N ASP A 204 -16.50 -21.41 1.09
CA ASP A 204 -15.24 -21.83 1.70
C ASP A 204 -14.06 -21.75 0.71
N GLY A 205 -14.07 -20.75 -0.18
CA GLY A 205 -13.33 -20.74 -1.45
C GLY A 205 -11.85 -20.38 -1.39
N PHE A 206 -11.29 -20.16 -0.20
CA PHE A 206 -9.90 -19.77 0.03
C PHE A 206 -9.38 -20.32 1.35
N ASP A 207 -8.06 -20.38 1.51
CA ASP A 207 -7.36 -20.57 2.78
C ASP A 207 -6.79 -19.23 3.30
N PHE A 208 -6.43 -18.32 2.40
CA PHE A 208 -6.01 -16.95 2.71
C PHE A 208 -6.66 -15.96 1.74
N LEU A 209 -7.30 -14.91 2.26
CA LEU A 209 -7.93 -13.85 1.47
C LEU A 209 -7.34 -12.49 1.85
N VAL A 210 -6.86 -11.74 0.85
CA VAL A 210 -6.64 -10.30 0.99
C VAL A 210 -7.84 -9.54 0.45
N TYR A 211 -8.49 -8.81 1.35
CA TYR A 211 -9.70 -8.05 1.12
C TYR A 211 -9.41 -6.55 1.26
N TYR A 212 -9.16 -5.90 0.13
CA TYR A 212 -8.75 -4.50 0.09
C TYR A 212 -9.92 -3.58 -0.25
N LEU A 213 -10.13 -2.58 0.60
CA LEU A 213 -11.19 -1.57 0.57
C LEU A 213 -10.56 -0.19 0.37
N SER A 214 -10.75 0.39 -0.81
CA SER A 214 -10.02 1.60 -1.25
C SER A 214 -10.85 2.87 -1.15
N ASP A 215 -12.17 2.76 -0.97
CA ASP A 215 -13.05 3.95 -1.04
C ASP A 215 -12.79 4.94 0.12
N TYR A 216 -12.29 4.48 1.26
CA TYR A 216 -11.99 5.33 2.42
C TYR A 216 -10.88 6.35 2.11
N ASP A 217 -9.71 5.91 1.66
CA ASP A 217 -8.57 6.79 1.35
C ASP A 217 -8.96 7.89 0.35
N TYR A 218 -9.67 7.52 -0.71
CA TYR A 218 -10.18 8.48 -1.70
C TYR A 218 -11.12 9.53 -1.09
N ALA A 219 -12.07 9.11 -0.25
CA ALA A 219 -12.99 10.03 0.41
C ALA A 219 -12.24 10.94 1.40
N SER A 220 -11.30 10.38 2.12
CA SER A 220 -10.50 11.06 3.13
C SER A 220 -9.52 12.07 2.51
N HIS A 221 -8.98 11.81 1.31
CA HIS A 221 -8.25 12.80 0.52
C HIS A 221 -9.09 14.02 0.12
N LEU A 222 -10.40 13.83 -0.12
CA LEU A 222 -11.30 14.93 -0.51
C LEU A 222 -11.83 15.73 0.68
N GLN A 223 -12.03 15.07 1.82
CA GLN A 223 -12.73 15.65 2.97
C GLN A 223 -11.80 15.98 4.15
N GLY A 224 -10.63 15.35 4.20
CA GLY A 224 -9.70 15.36 5.33
C GLY A 224 -9.76 14.08 6.18
N PRO A 225 -8.68 13.78 6.93
CA PRO A 225 -8.46 12.50 7.63
C PRO A 225 -9.53 12.12 8.67
N ASP A 226 -10.19 13.10 9.27
CA ASP A 226 -11.16 12.89 10.37
C ASP A 226 -12.60 13.22 9.96
N ALA A 227 -12.89 13.30 8.64
CA ALA A 227 -14.21 13.71 8.13
C ALA A 227 -14.93 12.60 7.33
N ALA A 228 -14.22 11.55 6.87
CA ALA A 228 -14.75 10.54 5.95
C ALA A 228 -15.64 9.46 6.60
N HIS A 229 -16.49 9.82 7.57
CA HIS A 229 -17.35 8.89 8.31
C HIS A 229 -18.26 8.04 7.43
N GLU A 230 -18.88 8.64 6.41
CA GLU A 230 -19.76 7.91 5.49
C GLU A 230 -19.02 6.86 4.66
N ALA A 231 -17.75 7.11 4.32
CA ALA A 231 -16.93 6.13 3.62
C ALA A 231 -16.56 4.98 4.55
N LEU A 232 -16.19 5.28 5.79
CA LEU A 232 -15.89 4.24 6.78
C LEU A 232 -17.12 3.39 7.13
N ALA A 233 -18.30 3.99 7.21
CA ALA A 233 -19.55 3.25 7.40
C ALA A 233 -19.79 2.23 6.27
N ARG A 234 -19.46 2.57 5.02
CA ARG A 234 -19.52 1.60 3.91
C ARG A 234 -18.47 0.50 4.03
N CYS A 235 -17.26 0.81 4.51
CA CYS A 235 -16.27 -0.22 4.79
C CYS A 235 -16.74 -1.15 5.92
N ASP A 236 -17.35 -0.63 6.98
CA ASP A 236 -17.96 -1.42 8.06
C ASP A 236 -19.07 -2.33 7.54
N GLU A 237 -20.00 -1.81 6.71
CA GLU A 237 -21.02 -2.61 6.04
C GLU A 237 -20.41 -3.73 5.17
N ALA A 238 -19.29 -3.45 4.51
CA ALA A 238 -18.57 -4.42 3.70
C ALA A 238 -17.98 -5.55 4.58
N VAL A 239 -17.43 -5.22 5.76
CA VAL A 239 -16.99 -6.22 6.76
C VAL A 239 -18.18 -6.98 7.34
N ALA A 240 -19.26 -6.31 7.69
CA ALA A 240 -20.50 -6.91 8.19
C ALA A 240 -21.05 -7.95 7.21
N SER A 241 -20.92 -7.69 5.90
CA SER A 241 -21.34 -8.62 4.87
C SER A 241 -20.58 -9.96 4.89
N LEU A 242 -19.31 -9.96 5.32
CA LEU A 242 -18.50 -11.18 5.48
C LEU A 242 -18.97 -11.98 6.70
N ILE A 243 -19.21 -11.29 7.81
CA ILE A 243 -19.74 -11.89 9.04
C ILE A 243 -21.08 -12.55 8.75
N ALA A 244 -22.00 -11.83 8.10
CA ALA A 244 -23.30 -12.36 7.70
C ALA A 244 -23.16 -13.53 6.71
N ALA A 245 -22.21 -13.46 5.77
CA ALA A 245 -21.95 -14.54 4.81
C ALA A 245 -21.43 -15.82 5.46
N ALA A 246 -20.70 -15.70 6.57
CA ALA A 246 -20.21 -16.85 7.30
C ALA A 246 -21.28 -17.53 8.15
N GLY A 247 -22.34 -16.81 8.54
CA GLY A 247 -23.43 -17.32 9.39
C GLY A 247 -23.66 -16.51 10.66
N GLY A 248 -22.94 -15.41 10.85
CA GLY A 248 -22.95 -14.59 12.07
C GLY A 248 -21.56 -14.47 12.69
N GLU A 249 -21.46 -13.69 13.76
CA GLU A 249 -20.19 -13.34 14.43
C GLU A 249 -19.44 -14.58 14.93
N GLU A 250 -20.13 -15.45 15.66
CA GLU A 250 -19.55 -16.67 16.24
C GLU A 250 -18.98 -17.60 15.16
N GLU A 251 -19.77 -17.91 14.14
CA GLU A 251 -19.35 -18.77 13.03
C GLU A 251 -18.22 -18.14 12.20
N PHE A 252 -18.23 -16.81 12.02
CA PHE A 252 -17.16 -16.10 11.32
C PHE A 252 -15.82 -16.23 12.07
N LEU A 253 -15.83 -15.99 13.38
CA LEU A 253 -14.64 -16.03 14.22
C LEU A 253 -14.15 -17.46 14.52
N GLU A 254 -15.04 -18.46 14.48
CA GLU A 254 -14.65 -19.88 14.55
C GLU A 254 -13.93 -20.33 13.27
N ARG A 255 -14.40 -19.85 12.11
CA ARG A 255 -13.86 -20.26 10.80
C ARG A 255 -12.57 -19.55 10.41
N TYR A 256 -12.41 -18.27 10.80
CA TYR A 256 -11.35 -17.41 10.27
C TYR A 256 -10.57 -16.71 11.38
N ALA A 257 -9.24 -16.74 11.24
CA ALA A 257 -8.39 -15.71 11.81
C ALA A 257 -8.56 -14.43 10.97
N VAL A 258 -8.71 -13.29 11.63
CA VAL A 258 -8.93 -12.00 10.95
C VAL A 258 -7.85 -11.03 11.36
N VAL A 259 -7.16 -10.46 10.37
CA VAL A 259 -6.25 -9.33 10.55
C VAL A 259 -6.88 -8.15 9.84
N LEU A 260 -7.18 -7.09 10.58
CA LEU A 260 -7.62 -5.82 10.02
C LEU A 260 -6.52 -4.79 10.21
N CYS A 261 -6.12 -4.13 9.12
CA CYS A 261 -5.14 -3.05 9.17
C CYS A 261 -5.42 -1.98 8.11
N ALA A 262 -4.62 -0.92 8.16
CA ALA A 262 -4.46 0.03 7.08
C ALA A 262 -3.06 -0.14 6.47
N ASP A 263 -2.90 0.27 5.23
CA ASP A 263 -1.60 0.36 4.57
C ASP A 263 -0.80 1.58 5.06
N HIS A 264 -1.47 2.72 5.24
CA HIS A 264 -0.96 3.92 5.88
C HIS A 264 -2.07 4.73 6.56
N GLY A 265 -1.68 5.72 7.36
CA GLY A 265 -2.58 6.76 7.85
C GLY A 265 -2.53 8.01 6.98
N GLN A 266 -3.28 9.03 7.38
CA GLN A 266 -3.33 10.32 6.73
C GLN A 266 -3.11 11.47 7.73
N THR A 267 -2.76 12.63 7.20
CA THR A 267 -2.60 13.86 7.98
C THR A 267 -3.14 15.04 7.17
N SER A 268 -3.63 16.07 7.86
CA SER A 268 -4.10 17.28 7.20
C SER A 268 -2.95 18.04 6.55
N VAL A 269 -3.13 18.41 5.29
CA VAL A 269 -2.15 19.20 4.53
C VAL A 269 -2.75 20.58 4.25
N SER A 270 -2.10 21.62 4.77
CA SER A 270 -2.51 23.02 4.57
C SER A 270 -1.58 23.79 3.61
N GLU A 271 -0.37 23.27 3.40
CA GLU A 271 0.69 23.94 2.64
C GLU A 271 1.35 22.94 1.68
N VAL A 272 1.83 23.45 0.55
CA VAL A 272 2.51 22.67 -0.48
C VAL A 272 3.78 23.40 -0.87
N ALA A 273 4.90 22.67 -0.91
CA ALA A 273 6.16 23.15 -1.45
C ALA A 273 6.52 22.43 -2.74
N ARG A 274 7.31 23.12 -3.58
CA ARG A 274 7.79 22.61 -4.85
C ARG A 274 9.29 22.45 -4.78
N LEU A 275 9.78 21.21 -4.76
CA LEU A 275 11.22 20.95 -4.70
C LEU A 275 11.93 21.41 -5.99
N GLU A 276 11.21 21.55 -7.10
CA GLU A 276 11.74 22.07 -8.36
C GLU A 276 12.21 23.54 -8.25
N ASP A 277 11.69 24.31 -7.29
CA ASP A 277 12.15 25.67 -7.06
C ASP A 277 13.59 25.69 -6.48
N VAL A 278 13.97 24.63 -5.76
CA VAL A 278 15.33 24.41 -5.21
C VAL A 278 16.24 23.68 -6.20
N TYR A 279 15.66 22.80 -7.03
CA TYR A 279 16.38 21.96 -7.99
C TYR A 279 15.82 22.07 -9.42
N PRO A 280 15.93 23.24 -10.07
CA PRO A 280 15.41 23.44 -11.43
C PRO A 280 16.10 22.57 -12.49
N GLU A 281 17.30 22.04 -12.17
CA GLU A 281 18.10 21.16 -13.03
C GLU A 281 17.84 19.67 -12.82
N ALA A 282 17.18 19.30 -11.72
CA ALA A 282 16.97 17.91 -11.35
C ALA A 282 15.61 17.40 -11.80
N LEU A 283 15.52 16.08 -11.95
CA LEU A 283 14.23 15.43 -12.02
C LEU A 283 13.70 15.25 -10.60
N VAL A 284 12.51 15.74 -10.33
CA VAL A 284 11.85 15.65 -9.03
C VAL A 284 10.62 14.77 -9.17
N THR A 285 10.44 13.84 -8.23
CA THR A 285 9.18 13.11 -8.07
C THR A 285 8.72 13.25 -6.63
N ALA A 286 7.47 13.66 -6.41
CA ALA A 286 6.92 13.83 -5.08
C ALA A 286 5.51 13.26 -5.01
N SER A 287 5.17 12.73 -3.84
CA SER A 287 3.83 12.28 -3.52
C SER A 287 3.62 12.43 -2.02
N ASN A 288 2.58 13.15 -1.64
CA ASN A 288 2.28 13.48 -0.26
C ASN A 288 3.50 14.12 0.43
N ARG A 289 4.06 13.46 1.46
CA ARG A 289 5.15 13.99 2.29
C ARG A 289 6.53 13.42 1.94
N ALA A 290 6.62 12.62 0.88
CA ALA A 290 7.89 12.07 0.40
C ALA A 290 8.21 12.62 -0.99
N GLY A 291 9.49 12.93 -1.20
CA GLY A 291 10.03 13.43 -2.46
C GLY A 291 11.36 12.77 -2.77
N MET A 292 11.65 12.61 -4.05
CA MET A 292 12.92 12.10 -4.56
C MET A 292 13.46 13.08 -5.59
N VAL A 293 14.74 13.41 -5.44
CA VAL A 293 15.48 14.29 -6.35
C VAL A 293 16.53 13.45 -7.06
N TYR A 294 16.46 13.42 -8.38
CA TYR A 294 17.38 12.71 -9.25
C TYR A 294 18.24 13.75 -9.97
N ALA A 295 19.46 13.95 -9.47
CA ALA A 295 20.46 14.76 -10.14
C ALA A 295 21.19 13.95 -11.24
N PRO A 296 21.63 14.58 -12.34
CA PRO A 296 22.45 13.93 -13.36
C PRO A 296 23.70 13.26 -12.74
N LEU A 297 24.09 12.09 -13.26
CA LEU A 297 25.16 11.21 -12.78
C LEU A 297 26.58 11.84 -12.72
N LEU A 298 26.76 13.11 -13.05
CA LEU A 298 28.08 13.69 -13.29
C LEU A 298 28.90 14.02 -12.02
N SER A 299 28.37 13.78 -10.82
CA SER A 299 29.17 13.93 -9.59
C SER A 299 28.50 13.31 -8.37
N MET A 300 28.81 12.05 -8.05
CA MET A 300 28.56 11.51 -6.70
C MET A 300 29.19 12.38 -5.58
N GLY A 301 30.19 13.21 -5.92
CA GLY A 301 30.75 14.24 -5.04
C GLY A 301 29.88 15.48 -4.80
N GLU A 302 28.68 15.57 -5.40
CA GLU A 302 27.75 16.71 -5.24
C GLU A 302 26.53 16.40 -4.35
N LEU A 303 26.34 15.17 -3.86
CA LEU A 303 25.16 14.84 -3.03
C LEU A 303 25.07 15.71 -1.76
N ARG A 304 26.20 15.96 -1.09
CA ARG A 304 26.26 16.85 0.09
C ARG A 304 25.86 18.29 -0.24
N PRO A 305 26.49 18.97 -1.22
CA PRO A 305 26.04 20.27 -1.68
C PRO A 305 24.55 20.31 -2.07
N LEU A 306 24.04 19.26 -2.74
CA LEU A 306 22.64 19.17 -3.12
C LEU A 306 21.72 19.07 -1.91
N ALA A 307 22.00 18.17 -0.97
CA ALA A 307 21.23 18.02 0.26
C ALA A 307 21.24 19.30 1.10
N ALA A 308 22.39 19.98 1.20
CA ALA A 308 22.53 21.23 1.94
C ALA A 308 21.70 22.39 1.36
N ARG A 309 21.24 22.34 0.11
CA ARG A 309 20.32 23.36 -0.44
C ARG A 309 18.96 23.37 0.24
N LEU A 310 18.60 22.29 0.93
CA LEU A 310 17.36 22.18 1.69
C LEU A 310 17.54 22.51 3.18
N ASP A 311 18.74 22.85 3.64
CA ASP A 311 18.92 23.32 5.01
C ASP A 311 18.12 24.61 5.23
N GLY A 312 17.31 24.65 6.29
CA GLY A 312 16.41 25.75 6.61
C GLY A 312 15.17 25.83 5.71
N HIS A 313 14.93 24.85 4.84
CA HIS A 313 13.72 24.82 4.01
C HIS A 313 12.53 24.36 4.85
N GLU A 314 11.58 25.26 5.13
CA GLU A 314 10.48 25.07 6.10
C GLU A 314 9.61 23.82 5.84
N SER A 315 9.54 23.34 4.60
CA SER A 315 8.74 22.16 4.22
C SER A 315 9.52 20.84 4.16
N VAL A 316 10.81 20.82 4.49
CA VAL A 316 11.64 19.60 4.49
C VAL A 316 12.18 19.36 5.90
N ASP A 317 11.82 18.22 6.48
CA ASP A 317 12.25 17.83 7.83
C ASP A 317 13.60 17.09 7.81
N VAL A 318 13.73 16.09 6.94
CA VAL A 318 14.95 15.28 6.82
C VAL A 318 15.24 14.98 5.35
N VAL A 319 16.50 15.15 4.95
CA VAL A 319 17.01 14.69 3.66
C VAL A 319 17.81 13.41 3.87
N LEU A 320 17.44 12.35 3.13
CA LEU A 320 18.14 11.07 3.14
C LEU A 320 18.99 10.91 1.87
N TYR A 321 20.23 10.48 2.02
CA TYR A 321 21.10 10.12 0.92
C TYR A 321 22.16 9.09 1.38
N ARG A 322 22.83 8.43 0.43
CA ARG A 322 23.84 7.40 0.71
C ARG A 322 25.21 7.82 0.21
N GLU A 323 26.25 7.58 1.02
CA GLU A 323 27.66 7.73 0.63
C GLU A 323 28.43 6.44 0.92
N GLY A 324 28.83 5.73 -0.13
CA GLY A 324 29.45 4.41 0.02
C GLY A 324 28.51 3.45 0.73
N ASP A 325 28.92 2.95 1.89
CA ASP A 325 28.18 1.97 2.70
C ASP A 325 27.40 2.58 3.86
N GLU A 326 27.40 3.90 4.00
CA GLU A 326 26.63 4.62 5.02
C GLU A 326 25.46 5.39 4.41
N ALA A 327 24.32 5.37 5.10
CA ALA A 327 23.23 6.30 4.89
C ALA A 327 23.44 7.54 5.77
N ILE A 328 22.97 8.68 5.28
CA ILE A 328 23.04 9.97 5.96
C ILE A 328 21.63 10.55 6.01
N ALA A 329 21.19 10.89 7.21
CA ALA A 329 20.03 11.72 7.47
C ALA A 329 20.50 13.12 7.87
N ARG A 330 20.06 14.14 7.14
CA ARG A 330 20.45 15.54 7.35
C ARG A 330 19.22 16.39 7.71
N ARG A 331 19.38 17.24 8.73
CA ARG A 331 18.40 18.26 9.15
C ARG A 331 19.15 19.54 9.52
N ASP A 332 18.93 20.63 8.79
CA ASP A 332 19.44 21.97 9.07
C ASP A 332 20.94 22.05 9.41
N GLY A 333 21.79 21.41 8.61
CA GLY A 333 23.23 21.39 8.86
C GLY A 333 23.75 20.17 9.61
N GLU A 334 22.95 19.63 10.52
CA GLU A 334 23.28 18.48 11.35
C GLU A 334 23.09 17.16 10.59
N GLU A 335 23.89 16.15 10.94
CA GLU A 335 23.86 14.85 10.28
C GLU A 335 23.86 13.69 11.25
N LEU A 336 23.12 12.64 10.89
CA LEU A 336 23.22 11.30 11.44
C LEU A 336 23.71 10.37 10.33
N ARG A 337 24.87 9.78 10.52
CA ARG A 337 25.41 8.72 9.68
C ARG A 337 25.09 7.38 10.30
N PHE A 338 24.70 6.43 9.46
CA PHE A 338 24.41 5.08 9.93
C PHE A 338 24.70 4.05 8.85
N GLY A 339 25.34 2.94 9.26
CA GLY A 339 25.63 1.79 8.42
C GLY A 339 25.09 0.53 9.08
N ARG A 340 24.62 -0.42 8.26
CA ARG A 340 24.08 -1.69 8.76
C ARG A 340 25.21 -2.67 9.08
N ASP A 341 25.26 -3.15 10.31
CA ASP A 341 26.07 -4.31 10.72
C ASP A 341 25.23 -5.61 10.64
N GLU A 342 25.75 -6.76 11.09
CA GLU A 342 25.06 -8.05 11.00
C GLU A 342 23.62 -8.04 11.54
N THR A 343 23.32 -7.26 12.59
CA THR A 343 21.97 -7.22 13.21
C THR A 343 21.54 -5.85 13.76
N SER A 344 22.39 -4.83 13.72
CA SER A 344 22.16 -3.49 14.24
C SER A 344 22.72 -2.41 13.31
N PHE A 345 22.59 -1.14 13.71
CA PHE A 345 23.15 0.00 13.01
C PHE A 345 24.28 0.62 13.84
N ALA A 346 25.45 0.76 13.24
CA ALA A 346 26.50 1.63 13.77
C ALA A 346 26.14 3.07 13.39
N THR A 347 26.12 3.98 14.37
CA THR A 347 25.71 5.38 14.15
C THR A 347 26.80 6.37 14.58
N SER A 348 26.85 7.52 13.91
CA SER A 348 27.65 8.68 14.34
C SER A 348 26.95 9.99 13.97
N GLY A 349 27.04 11.00 14.84
CA GLY A 349 26.34 12.29 14.67
C GLY A 349 25.09 12.41 15.55
N ASP A 350 24.10 13.19 15.11
CA ASP A 350 22.91 13.53 15.92
C ASP A 350 21.78 12.51 15.76
N ALA A 351 21.67 11.59 16.72
CA ALA A 351 20.63 10.57 16.74
C ALA A 351 19.19 11.14 16.79
N SER A 352 18.99 12.41 17.18
CA SER A 352 17.65 13.02 17.26
C SER A 352 17.02 13.30 15.89
N ILE A 353 17.81 13.23 14.80
CA ILE A 353 17.31 13.41 13.43
C ILE A 353 16.33 12.29 13.03
N LEU A 354 16.56 11.07 13.50
CA LEU A 354 15.71 9.89 13.24
C LEU A 354 15.16 9.30 14.54
N ASP A 355 14.57 10.14 15.39
CA ASP A 355 14.00 9.75 16.70
C ASP A 355 12.66 8.99 16.59
N HIS A 356 12.21 8.70 15.38
CA HIS A 356 11.00 7.94 15.11
C HIS A 356 11.19 6.44 15.39
N PRO A 357 10.12 5.71 15.77
CA PRO A 357 10.17 4.25 15.90
C PRO A 357 10.70 3.57 14.63
N ASN A 358 11.73 2.74 14.81
CA ASN A 358 12.46 2.06 13.72
C ASN A 358 12.96 3.02 12.63
N GLY A 359 13.28 4.27 12.99
CA GLY A 359 13.70 5.32 12.05
C GLY A 359 14.89 4.92 11.19
N LEU A 360 15.93 4.31 11.79
CA LEU A 360 17.12 3.84 11.08
C LEU A 360 16.79 2.74 10.05
N GLU A 361 15.99 1.75 10.44
CA GLU A 361 15.61 0.63 9.56
C GLU A 361 14.77 1.13 8.37
N ARG A 362 13.78 1.97 8.64
CA ARG A 362 12.90 2.54 7.62
C ARG A 362 13.62 3.50 6.67
N ALA A 363 14.55 4.31 7.19
CA ALA A 363 15.35 5.21 6.39
C ALA A 363 16.43 4.48 5.58
N TRP A 364 16.99 3.39 6.11
CA TRP A 364 17.92 2.54 5.37
C TRP A 364 17.25 1.82 4.21
N ALA A 365 16.01 1.38 4.41
CA ALA A 365 15.28 0.59 3.44
C ALA A 365 14.64 1.40 2.32
N ALA A 366 14.53 2.73 2.48
CA ALA A 366 14.02 3.65 1.47
C ALA A 366 15.17 4.21 0.62
#